data_AF-A0A7K3HJT3-F1
#
_entry.id   AF-A0A7K3HJT3-F1
#
_cell.length_a   1.000
_cell.length_b   1.000
_cell.length_c   1.000
_cell.angle_alpha   90.00
_cell.angle_beta   90.00
_cell.angle_gamma   90.00
#
_symmetry.space_group_name_H-M   'P 1'
#
loop_
_entity.id
_entity.type
_entity.pdbx_description
1 polymer ?
#
loop_
_entity_poly.entity_id
_entity_poly.type
_entity_poly.pdbx_seq_one_letter_code
_entity_poly.pdbx_strand_id
1 'polypeptide(L)'
;EEFGGPLWKIGSRWFAPLPTGLIAVVHGCGATSLGVLDPESGDLYDAPGPWSEWDPALAVQDTRVIGVAASPRSAYEVVELDTATGHARVVGAEHRDPVDPAYYPEPQIRTFTGPEGREIHAHIYPPYNPDHTVPGDELPPFVVWAHGGPTGHAPLVLDLDIAYFTSRGFGVAEVNYGGSTGYGREYRERLRGQWGVVDVEDCAAVAETLAAEGTADRARLAIRGGS
;
A
#
# COMPACT_ATOMS: atom_id res chain seq x y z
N GLU A 1 -14.73 4.58 -0.22
CA GLU A 1 -13.35 5.07 -0.07
C GLU A 1 -13.22 5.91 1.19
N GLU A 2 -12.03 6.02 1.75
CA GLU A 2 -11.70 6.89 2.88
C GLU A 2 -11.01 8.17 2.36
N PHE A 3 -11.28 9.30 3.01
CA PHE A 3 -10.64 10.63 2.74
C PHE A 3 -9.77 11.05 3.94
N GLY A 4 -9.22 10.07 4.65
CA GLY A 4 -8.60 10.25 5.95
C GLY A 4 -8.05 8.95 6.50
N GLY A 5 -7.15 9.06 7.46
CA GLY A 5 -6.48 7.93 8.09
C GLY A 5 -6.27 8.13 9.59
N PRO A 6 -5.49 7.26 10.23
CA PRO A 6 -5.20 7.35 11.64
C PRO A 6 -4.29 8.56 11.93
N LEU A 7 -4.72 9.44 12.84
CA LEU A 7 -3.96 10.63 13.22
C LEU A 7 -2.86 10.29 14.25
N TRP A 8 -1.84 9.55 13.82
CA TRP A 8 -0.68 9.19 14.66
C TRP A 8 0.22 10.38 14.99
N LYS A 9 0.28 11.38 14.11
CA LYS A 9 1.10 12.58 14.25
C LYS A 9 0.23 13.82 14.01
N ILE A 10 0.38 14.83 14.86
CA ILE A 10 -0.25 16.13 14.63
C ILE A 10 0.34 16.74 13.36
N GLY A 11 -0.53 17.23 12.48
CA GLY A 11 -0.12 17.91 11.25
C GLY A 11 -0.30 17.10 9.96
N SER A 12 -0.75 15.85 10.02
CA SER A 12 -1.18 15.11 8.82
C SER A 12 -2.32 15.84 8.10
N ARG A 13 -2.22 15.95 6.77
CA ARG A 13 -3.17 16.65 5.90
C ARG A 13 -3.60 15.73 4.76
N TRP A 14 -4.74 15.07 4.94
CA TRP A 14 -5.42 14.31 3.88
C TRP A 14 -6.21 15.19 2.92
N PHE A 15 -6.42 16.47 3.23
CA PHE A 15 -7.02 17.39 2.28
C PHE A 15 -6.46 18.81 2.46
N ALA A 16 -6.53 19.60 1.40
CA ALA A 16 -6.14 21.00 1.38
C ALA A 16 -7.03 21.81 0.41
N PRO A 17 -7.78 22.81 0.89
CA PRO A 17 -8.56 23.68 0.02
C PRO A 17 -7.65 24.61 -0.80
N LEU A 18 -8.00 24.85 -2.05
CA LEU A 18 -7.34 25.78 -2.95
C LEU A 18 -8.08 27.13 -2.98
N PRO A 19 -7.39 28.26 -3.26
CA PRO A 19 -8.03 29.57 -3.47
C PRO A 19 -9.10 29.59 -4.56
N THR A 20 -9.08 28.64 -5.50
CA THR A 20 -10.08 28.49 -6.57
C THR A 20 -11.43 27.94 -6.08
N GLY A 21 -11.50 27.43 -4.85
CA GLY A 21 -12.68 26.74 -4.31
C GLY A 21 -12.62 25.22 -4.40
N LEU A 22 -11.71 24.67 -5.22
CA LEU A 22 -11.44 23.23 -5.30
C LEU A 22 -10.76 22.73 -4.01
N ILE A 23 -10.80 21.43 -3.78
CA ILE A 23 -10.17 20.78 -2.62
C ILE A 23 -9.27 19.64 -3.11
N ALA A 24 -7.97 19.75 -2.86
CA ALA A 24 -7.05 18.62 -2.99
C ALA A 24 -7.34 17.60 -1.88
N VAL A 25 -7.42 16.33 -2.23
CA VAL A 25 -7.75 15.23 -1.31
C VAL A 25 -6.83 14.04 -1.56
N VAL A 26 -6.36 13.41 -0.49
CA VAL A 26 -5.77 12.07 -0.51
C VAL A 26 -6.87 11.09 -0.10
N HIS A 27 -7.27 10.21 -1.01
CA HIS A 27 -8.39 9.31 -0.82
C HIS A 27 -8.13 7.93 -1.44
N GLY A 28 -8.93 6.94 -1.07
CA GLY A 28 -8.86 5.62 -1.70
C GLY A 28 -9.51 4.50 -0.90
N CYS A 29 -9.38 3.28 -1.41
CA CYS A 29 -9.75 2.05 -0.71
C CYS A 29 -8.54 1.12 -0.71
N GLY A 30 -7.93 0.89 0.45
CA GLY A 30 -6.58 0.33 0.54
C GLY A 30 -5.54 1.39 0.21
N ALA A 31 -4.99 1.33 -1.01
CA ALA A 31 -4.02 2.32 -1.50
C ALA A 31 -4.67 3.70 -1.71
N THR A 32 -3.86 4.74 -1.58
CA THR A 32 -4.32 6.13 -1.66
C THR A 32 -3.82 6.88 -2.91
N SER A 33 -4.67 7.77 -3.41
CA SER A 33 -4.41 8.62 -4.57
C SER A 33 -4.62 10.09 -4.20
N LEU A 34 -3.89 11.00 -4.86
CA LEU A 34 -4.26 12.41 -4.89
C LEU A 34 -5.40 12.62 -5.89
N GLY A 35 -6.44 13.31 -5.45
CA GLY A 35 -7.52 13.80 -6.30
C GLY A 35 -7.84 15.27 -6.04
N VAL A 36 -8.62 15.86 -6.94
CA VAL A 36 -9.15 17.21 -6.84
C VAL A 36 -10.68 17.13 -6.84
N LEU A 37 -11.27 17.47 -5.71
CA LEU A 37 -12.71 17.52 -5.49
C LEU A 37 -13.23 18.93 -5.78
N ASP A 38 -14.25 19.02 -6.62
CA ASP A 38 -15.10 20.21 -6.73
C ASP A 38 -16.26 20.08 -5.74
N PRO A 39 -16.32 20.90 -4.67
CA PRO A 39 -17.36 20.79 -3.65
C PRO A 39 -18.73 21.28 -4.13
N GLU A 40 -18.83 22.02 -5.26
CA GLU A 40 -20.11 22.49 -5.79
C GLU A 40 -20.81 21.40 -6.61
N SER A 41 -20.07 20.74 -7.50
CA SER A 41 -20.58 19.65 -8.35
C SER A 41 -20.54 18.29 -7.67
N GLY A 42 -19.57 18.08 -6.77
CA GLY A 42 -19.24 16.78 -6.19
C GLY A 42 -18.31 15.93 -7.07
N ASP A 43 -17.83 16.47 -8.19
CA ASP A 43 -16.93 15.76 -9.09
C ASP A 43 -15.53 15.62 -8.48
N LEU A 44 -14.92 14.45 -8.66
CA LEU A 44 -13.60 14.10 -8.16
C LEU A 44 -12.72 13.60 -9.32
N TYR A 45 -11.55 14.22 -9.48
CA TYR A 45 -10.59 13.87 -10.53
C TYR A 45 -9.23 13.50 -9.93
N ASP A 46 -8.79 12.28 -10.19
CA ASP A 46 -7.48 11.79 -9.72
C ASP A 46 -6.33 12.43 -10.50
N ALA A 47 -5.21 12.66 -9.81
CA ALA A 47 -3.97 13.11 -10.41
C ALA A 47 -3.48 12.04 -11.42
N PRO A 48 -3.12 12.42 -12.65
CA PRO A 48 -2.51 11.48 -13.58
C PRO A 48 -1.08 11.15 -13.15
N GLY A 49 -0.59 9.97 -13.55
CA GLY A 49 0.80 9.58 -13.35
C GLY A 49 0.94 8.13 -12.91
N PRO A 50 2.18 7.68 -12.63
CA PRO A 50 2.45 6.30 -12.26
C PRO A 50 2.25 6.02 -10.76
N TRP A 51 1.99 7.03 -9.92
CA TRP A 51 1.94 6.88 -8.47
C TRP A 51 0.66 6.21 -8.00
N SER A 52 0.78 5.21 -7.15
CA SER A 52 -0.32 4.42 -6.59
C SER A 52 -0.52 4.64 -5.10
N GLU A 53 0.35 5.40 -4.45
CA GLU A 53 0.25 5.73 -3.03
C GLU A 53 0.64 7.19 -2.81
N TRP A 54 -0.15 7.92 -2.02
CA TRP A 54 0.09 9.32 -1.67
C TRP A 54 0.08 9.52 -0.17
N ASP A 55 1.16 10.12 0.36
CA ASP A 55 1.25 10.43 1.77
C ASP A 55 0.27 11.56 2.17
N PRO A 56 -0.22 11.57 3.43
CA PRO A 56 -1.10 12.62 3.95
C PRO A 56 -0.32 13.89 4.31
N ALA A 57 0.37 14.46 3.32
CA ALA A 57 1.27 15.60 3.43
C ALA A 57 1.08 16.55 2.24
N LEU A 58 -0.08 17.23 2.20
CA LEU A 58 -0.40 18.18 1.14
C LEU A 58 0.02 19.62 1.47
N ALA A 59 0.56 20.29 0.46
CA ALA A 59 0.74 21.74 0.39
C ALA A 59 0.06 22.29 -0.87
N VAL A 60 -0.44 23.52 -0.80
CA VAL A 60 -1.13 24.17 -1.92
C VAL A 60 -0.61 25.58 -2.13
N GLN A 61 -0.47 25.98 -3.38
CA GLN A 61 -0.10 27.34 -3.78
C GLN A 61 -0.78 27.69 -5.10
N ASP A 62 -1.65 28.70 -5.08
CA ASP A 62 -2.47 29.10 -6.23
C ASP A 62 -3.30 27.91 -6.76
N THR A 63 -3.02 27.44 -7.97
CA THR A 63 -3.64 26.26 -8.60
C THR A 63 -2.83 24.98 -8.42
N ARG A 64 -1.68 25.05 -7.74
CA ARG A 64 -0.77 23.92 -7.59
C ARG A 64 -1.00 23.20 -6.27
N VAL A 65 -1.04 21.88 -6.34
CA VAL A 65 -1.00 20.97 -5.20
C VAL A 65 0.34 20.27 -5.21
N ILE A 66 1.02 20.24 -4.07
CA ILE A 66 2.27 19.51 -3.87
C ILE A 66 2.01 18.42 -2.84
N GLY A 67 2.40 17.20 -3.16
CA GLY A 67 2.32 16.05 -2.26
C GLY A 67 3.55 15.16 -2.39
N VAL A 68 3.52 14.04 -1.67
CA VAL A 68 4.57 13.01 -1.69
C VAL A 68 3.94 11.71 -2.12
N ALA A 69 4.47 11.08 -3.16
CA ALA A 69 3.84 9.93 -3.80
C ALA A 69 4.86 8.90 -4.28
N ALA A 70 4.46 7.64 -4.33
CA ALA A 70 5.31 6.53 -4.78
C ALA A 70 4.50 5.57 -5.66
N SER A 71 5.21 4.62 -6.28
CA SER A 71 4.60 3.53 -7.06
C SER A 71 5.30 2.21 -6.74
N PRO A 72 4.82 1.04 -7.21
CA PRO A 72 5.54 -0.21 -7.02
C PRO A 72 6.92 -0.24 -7.70
N ARG A 73 7.23 0.76 -8.54
CA ARG A 73 8.50 0.88 -9.27
C ARG A 73 9.26 2.18 -9.01
N SER A 74 8.81 3.01 -8.07
CA SER A 74 9.50 4.24 -7.69
C SER A 74 9.36 4.49 -6.20
N ALA A 75 10.45 4.93 -5.57
CA ALA A 75 10.41 5.42 -4.20
C ALA A 75 9.57 6.70 -4.10
N TYR A 76 9.35 7.20 -2.88
CA TYR A 76 8.60 8.43 -2.66
C TYR A 76 9.29 9.65 -3.26
N GLU A 77 8.54 10.37 -4.10
CA GLU A 77 8.93 11.58 -4.80
C GLU A 77 8.07 12.75 -4.35
N VAL A 78 8.57 13.98 -4.48
CA VAL A 78 7.76 15.20 -4.32
C VAL A 78 7.10 15.51 -5.66
N VAL A 79 5.78 15.45 -5.70
CA VAL A 79 4.99 15.59 -6.93
C VAL A 79 4.13 16.85 -6.87
N GLU A 80 4.10 17.60 -7.96
CA GLU A 80 3.22 18.75 -8.17
C GLU A 80 2.12 18.40 -9.18
N LEU A 81 0.87 18.68 -8.84
CA LEU A 81 -0.29 18.70 -9.72
C LEU A 81 -0.75 20.15 -9.90
N ASP A 82 -0.85 20.62 -11.14
CA ASP A 82 -1.50 21.90 -11.45
C ASP A 82 -2.96 21.68 -11.83
N THR A 83 -3.90 22.11 -10.99
CA THR A 83 -5.34 21.91 -11.21
C THR A 83 -5.88 22.74 -12.39
N ALA A 84 -5.15 23.75 -12.87
CA ALA A 84 -5.56 24.51 -14.04
C ALA A 84 -5.34 23.75 -15.36
N THR A 85 -4.35 22.86 -15.38
CA THR A 85 -3.94 22.11 -16.59
C THR A 85 -4.17 20.61 -16.48
N GLY A 86 -4.34 20.09 -15.25
CA GLY A 86 -4.39 18.67 -14.95
C GLY A 86 -3.03 17.98 -15.06
N HIS A 87 -1.93 18.72 -15.24
CA HIS A 87 -0.61 18.14 -15.44
C HIS A 87 0.07 17.86 -14.09
N ALA A 88 0.59 16.63 -13.93
CA ALA A 88 1.37 16.22 -12.77
C ALA A 88 2.84 15.97 -13.14
N ARG A 89 3.77 16.35 -12.27
CA ARG A 89 5.22 16.16 -12.47
C ARG A 89 5.98 16.04 -11.16
N VAL A 90 7.12 15.37 -11.21
CA VAL A 90 8.09 15.36 -10.11
C VAL A 90 8.78 16.72 -10.01
N VAL A 91 8.89 17.25 -8.80
CA VAL A 91 9.54 18.54 -8.50
C VAL A 91 10.65 18.44 -7.46
N GLY A 92 10.80 17.28 -6.81
CA GLY A 92 11.85 17.02 -5.84
C GLY A 92 11.95 15.54 -5.50
N ALA A 93 13.10 15.13 -4.97
CA ALA A 93 13.39 13.74 -4.62
C ALA A 93 13.11 12.75 -5.76
N GLU A 94 13.42 13.14 -7.01
CA GLU A 94 13.24 12.28 -8.20
C GLU A 94 13.87 10.91 -7.98
N HIS A 95 13.05 9.87 -8.22
CA HIS A 95 13.45 8.49 -8.01
C HIS A 95 14.63 8.13 -8.91
N ARG A 96 15.56 7.36 -8.36
CA ARG A 96 16.70 6.82 -9.08
C ARG A 96 16.87 5.38 -8.68
N ASP A 97 16.86 4.51 -9.67
CA ASP A 97 17.07 3.09 -9.48
C ASP A 97 18.50 2.81 -8.97
N PRO A 98 18.67 2.28 -7.74
CA PRO A 98 20.00 1.88 -7.25
C PRO A 98 20.52 0.60 -7.91
N VAL A 99 19.63 -0.19 -8.50
CA VAL A 99 19.89 -1.44 -9.24
C VAL A 99 18.96 -1.50 -10.45
N ASP A 100 19.12 -2.47 -11.35
CA ASP A 100 18.16 -2.63 -12.45
C ASP A 100 16.73 -2.82 -11.90
N PRO A 101 15.73 -2.01 -12.34
CA PRO A 101 14.35 -2.14 -11.87
C PRO A 101 13.71 -3.50 -12.19
N ALA A 102 14.32 -4.32 -13.06
CA ALA A 102 13.96 -5.72 -13.23
C ALA A 102 14.15 -6.58 -11.98
N TYR A 103 14.82 -6.11 -10.92
CA TYR A 103 14.89 -6.82 -9.64
C TYR A 103 13.76 -6.44 -8.67
N TYR A 104 12.91 -5.47 -8.99
CA TYR A 104 11.79 -5.11 -8.14
C TYR A 104 10.63 -6.11 -8.31
N PRO A 105 9.98 -6.55 -7.23
CA PRO A 105 8.82 -7.42 -7.34
C PRO A 105 7.61 -6.65 -7.87
N GLU A 106 6.74 -7.36 -8.59
CA GLU A 106 5.41 -6.85 -8.95
C GLU A 106 4.39 -7.30 -7.88
N PRO A 107 3.74 -6.37 -7.16
CA PRO A 107 2.74 -6.74 -6.16
C PRO A 107 1.46 -7.29 -6.80
N GLN A 108 0.92 -8.33 -6.20
CA GLN A 108 -0.42 -8.83 -6.46
C GLN A 108 -1.34 -8.40 -5.31
N ILE A 109 -2.26 -7.47 -5.60
CA ILE A 109 -3.27 -7.03 -4.64
C ILE A 109 -4.36 -8.10 -4.57
N ARG A 110 -4.52 -8.74 -3.41
CA ARG A 110 -5.44 -9.87 -3.25
C ARG A 110 -6.31 -9.71 -2.01
N THR A 111 -7.52 -10.25 -2.11
CA THR A 111 -8.43 -10.43 -0.97
C THR A 111 -8.55 -11.92 -0.68
N PHE A 112 -8.36 -12.27 0.59
CA PHE A 112 -8.46 -13.62 1.13
C PHE A 112 -9.71 -13.74 2.00
N THR A 113 -10.12 -14.98 2.27
CA THR A 113 -11.23 -15.28 3.16
C THR A 113 -10.69 -15.79 4.49
N GLY A 114 -10.93 -15.03 5.56
CA GLY A 114 -10.61 -15.39 6.93
C GLY A 114 -11.70 -16.22 7.60
N PRO A 115 -11.50 -16.59 8.87
CA PRO A 115 -12.51 -17.24 9.68
C PRO A 115 -13.84 -16.48 9.69
N GLU A 116 -14.94 -17.22 9.70
CA GLU A 116 -16.31 -16.68 9.59
C GLU A 116 -16.60 -15.96 8.26
N GLY A 117 -15.77 -16.17 7.24
CA GLY A 117 -16.00 -15.65 5.88
C GLY A 117 -15.60 -14.19 5.69
N ARG A 118 -14.93 -13.58 6.66
CA ARG A 118 -14.51 -12.17 6.58
C ARG A 118 -13.42 -11.96 5.52
N GLU A 119 -13.46 -10.83 4.84
CA GLU A 119 -12.42 -10.45 3.87
C GLU A 119 -11.14 -9.99 4.57
N ILE A 120 -9.99 -10.42 4.05
CA ILE A 120 -8.65 -10.02 4.49
C ILE A 120 -7.90 -9.45 3.28
N HIS A 121 -7.36 -8.25 3.39
CA HIS A 121 -6.61 -7.63 2.30
C HIS A 121 -5.11 -7.90 2.47
N ALA A 122 -4.42 -8.24 1.38
CA ALA A 122 -2.97 -8.44 1.41
C ALA A 122 -2.31 -8.11 0.07
N HIS A 123 -1.05 -7.68 0.15
CA HIS A 123 -0.17 -7.54 -1.00
C HIS A 123 0.76 -8.75 -1.05
N ILE A 124 0.63 -9.54 -2.11
CA ILE A 124 1.46 -10.74 -2.32
C ILE A 124 2.56 -10.41 -3.31
N TYR A 125 3.80 -10.61 -2.90
CA TYR A 125 4.99 -10.41 -3.72
C TYR A 125 5.64 -11.77 -3.94
N PRO A 126 5.39 -12.43 -5.09
CA PRO A 126 6.08 -13.66 -5.43
C PRO A 126 7.60 -13.46 -5.52
N PRO A 127 8.40 -14.51 -5.32
CA PRO A 127 9.83 -14.44 -5.61
C PRO A 127 10.04 -14.12 -7.09
N TYR A 128 10.97 -13.21 -7.37
CA TYR A 128 11.27 -12.80 -8.74
C TYR A 128 12.72 -12.37 -8.85
N ASN A 129 13.42 -12.90 -9.86
CA ASN A 129 14.78 -12.50 -10.19
C ASN A 129 14.99 -12.71 -11.71
N PRO A 130 15.53 -11.72 -12.45
CA PRO A 130 15.72 -11.83 -13.90
C PRO A 130 16.76 -12.90 -14.31
N ASP A 131 17.69 -13.26 -13.41
CA ASP A 131 18.79 -14.19 -13.68
C ASP A 131 18.56 -15.60 -13.12
N HIS A 132 17.53 -15.78 -12.29
CA HIS A 132 17.29 -17.02 -11.56
C HIS A 132 15.80 -17.39 -11.54
N THR A 133 15.51 -18.67 -11.80
CA THR A 133 14.17 -19.25 -11.65
C THR A 133 14.19 -20.34 -10.58
N VAL A 134 13.02 -20.61 -10.00
CA VAL A 134 12.87 -21.73 -9.05
C VAL A 134 13.10 -23.05 -9.81
N PRO A 135 14.04 -23.91 -9.36
CA PRO A 135 14.30 -25.17 -10.04
C PRO A 135 13.16 -26.18 -9.87
N GLY A 136 12.72 -26.79 -10.97
CA GLY A 136 11.76 -27.89 -10.96
C GLY A 136 10.39 -27.51 -10.39
N ASP A 137 9.81 -28.42 -9.60
CA ASP A 137 8.47 -28.28 -9.01
C ASP A 137 8.52 -27.81 -7.54
N GLU A 138 9.65 -27.24 -7.09
CA GLU A 138 9.78 -26.73 -5.72
C GLU A 138 8.93 -25.47 -5.52
N LEU A 139 8.23 -25.38 -4.39
CA LEU A 139 7.53 -24.16 -3.99
C LEU A 139 8.47 -23.22 -3.22
N PRO A 140 8.33 -21.90 -3.33
CA PRO A 140 9.21 -20.98 -2.61
C PRO A 140 8.84 -20.86 -1.12
N PRO A 141 9.82 -20.57 -0.23
CA PRO A 141 9.52 -20.11 1.12
C PRO A 141 8.81 -18.75 1.08
N PHE A 142 7.98 -18.46 2.08
CA PHE A 142 7.28 -17.17 2.20
C PHE A 142 7.46 -16.53 3.57
N VAL A 143 7.55 -15.21 3.58
CA VAL A 143 7.60 -14.40 4.80
C VAL A 143 6.32 -13.58 4.90
N VAL A 144 5.50 -13.86 5.91
CA VAL A 144 4.27 -13.12 6.22
C VAL A 144 4.65 -11.89 7.06
N TRP A 145 4.21 -10.72 6.61
CA TRP A 145 4.50 -9.44 7.26
C TRP A 145 3.24 -8.89 7.91
N ALA A 146 3.29 -8.75 9.24
CA ALA A 146 2.31 -8.02 10.03
C ALA A 146 2.85 -6.61 10.29
N HIS A 147 2.22 -5.58 9.71
CA HIS A 147 2.64 -4.19 9.91
C HIS A 147 2.37 -3.70 11.34
N GLY A 148 3.10 -2.66 11.75
CA GLY A 148 2.88 -1.97 13.04
C GLY A 148 1.66 -1.04 13.03
N GLY A 149 1.35 -0.42 14.17
CA GLY A 149 0.18 0.45 14.34
C GLY A 149 -0.59 0.08 15.60
N PRO A 150 -1.42 -0.97 15.61
CA PRO A 150 -1.90 -1.80 14.48
C PRO A 150 -2.97 -1.11 13.61
N THR A 151 -3.43 0.08 14.01
CA THR A 151 -4.32 0.91 13.20
C THR A 151 -3.51 1.70 12.17
N GLY A 152 -3.12 1.04 11.09
CA GLY A 152 -2.38 1.58 9.95
C GLY A 152 -2.68 0.72 8.71
N HIS A 153 -1.90 0.86 7.64
CA HIS A 153 -1.96 -0.06 6.50
C HIS A 153 -0.59 -0.13 5.82
N ALA A 154 -0.39 -1.22 5.09
CA ALA A 154 0.72 -1.44 4.18
C ALA A 154 0.48 -0.71 2.84
N PRO A 155 1.34 0.26 2.47
CA PRO A 155 1.21 0.98 1.21
C PRO A 155 1.61 0.12 0.00
N LEU A 156 1.10 0.45 -1.18
CA LEU A 156 1.45 -0.25 -2.42
C LEU A 156 2.60 0.47 -3.16
N VAL A 157 3.84 0.31 -2.67
CA VAL A 157 5.01 1.08 -3.13
C VAL A 157 6.26 0.22 -3.29
N LEU A 158 7.29 0.77 -3.94
CA LEU A 158 8.61 0.16 -3.98
C LEU A 158 9.22 0.14 -2.57
N ASP A 159 9.41 -1.06 -2.04
CA ASP A 159 10.14 -1.31 -0.80
C ASP A 159 11.32 -2.25 -1.06
N LEU A 160 12.54 -1.74 -0.85
CA LEU A 160 13.76 -2.53 -1.05
C LEU A 160 13.95 -3.61 0.02
N ASP A 161 13.31 -3.50 1.19
CA ASP A 161 13.29 -4.57 2.19
C ASP A 161 12.45 -5.75 1.68
N ILE A 162 11.34 -5.50 0.98
CA ILE A 162 10.57 -6.55 0.30
C ILE A 162 11.38 -7.11 -0.87
N ALA A 163 11.93 -6.23 -1.73
CA ALA A 163 12.74 -6.63 -2.88
C ALA A 163 13.97 -7.46 -2.47
N TYR A 164 14.53 -7.22 -1.29
CA TYR A 164 15.64 -8.00 -0.75
C TYR A 164 15.31 -9.49 -0.65
N PHE A 165 14.10 -9.83 -0.17
CA PHE A 165 13.61 -11.21 -0.07
C PHE A 165 13.20 -11.77 -1.44
N THR A 166 12.40 -11.03 -2.21
CA THR A 166 11.85 -11.51 -3.48
C THR A 166 12.92 -11.76 -4.53
N SER A 167 13.93 -10.88 -4.62
CA SER A 167 15.10 -11.06 -5.48
C SER A 167 15.98 -12.26 -5.09
N ARG A 168 15.76 -12.87 -3.92
CA ARG A 168 16.53 -14.02 -3.40
C ARG A 168 15.70 -15.29 -3.29
N GLY A 169 14.55 -15.34 -3.95
CA GLY A 169 13.74 -16.55 -4.03
C GLY A 169 12.76 -16.75 -2.87
N PHE A 170 12.56 -15.74 -2.01
CA PHE A 170 11.55 -15.75 -0.96
C PHE A 170 10.33 -14.94 -1.39
N GLY A 171 9.14 -15.49 -1.28
CA GLY A 171 7.92 -14.68 -1.39
C GLY A 171 7.69 -13.84 -0.14
N VAL A 172 6.98 -12.73 -0.29
CA VAL A 172 6.52 -11.88 0.82
C VAL A 172 5.00 -11.73 0.73
N ALA A 173 4.32 -11.86 1.86
CA ALA A 173 2.89 -11.61 1.98
C ALA A 173 2.66 -10.54 3.04
N GLU A 174 2.38 -9.32 2.61
CA GLU A 174 2.13 -8.19 3.49
C GLU A 174 0.63 -8.08 3.77
N VAL A 175 0.23 -8.29 5.02
CA VAL A 175 -1.18 -8.50 5.38
C VAL A 175 -1.74 -7.24 6.05
N ASN A 176 -2.73 -6.64 5.41
CA ASN A 176 -3.60 -5.63 6.01
C ASN A 176 -4.69 -6.35 6.80
N TYR A 177 -4.34 -6.88 7.97
CA TYR A 177 -5.24 -7.66 8.84
C TYR A 177 -6.38 -6.82 9.40
N GLY A 178 -7.47 -7.45 9.85
CA GLY A 178 -8.61 -6.78 10.49
C GLY A 178 -8.17 -5.81 11.57
N GLY A 179 -8.56 -4.53 11.46
CA GLY A 179 -7.98 -3.43 12.25
C GLY A 179 -7.21 -2.40 11.44
N SER A 180 -6.77 -2.79 10.25
CA SER A 180 -6.11 -1.90 9.30
C SER A 180 -7.01 -0.74 8.87
N THR A 181 -6.39 0.34 8.43
CA THR A 181 -7.04 1.50 7.80
C THR A 181 -7.05 1.32 6.27
N GLY A 182 -7.69 2.23 5.54
CA GLY A 182 -7.88 2.16 4.09
C GLY A 182 -9.18 1.48 3.68
N TYR A 183 -9.82 0.71 4.56
CA TYR A 183 -10.98 -0.14 4.24
C TYR A 183 -12.25 0.25 5.00
N GLY A 184 -12.29 1.49 5.51
CA GLY A 184 -13.44 2.03 6.22
C GLY A 184 -13.47 1.68 7.72
N ARG A 185 -14.41 2.32 8.42
CA ARG A 185 -14.52 2.19 9.88
C ARG A 185 -14.84 0.77 10.33
N GLU A 186 -15.72 0.07 9.62
CA GLU A 186 -16.12 -1.29 10.01
C GLU A 186 -14.92 -2.23 10.02
N TYR A 187 -14.07 -2.19 8.99
CA TYR A 187 -12.84 -2.98 8.92
C TYR A 187 -11.88 -2.65 10.07
N ARG A 188 -11.67 -1.36 10.32
CA ARG A 188 -10.83 -0.86 11.41
C ARG A 188 -11.33 -1.29 12.80
N GLU A 189 -12.64 -1.33 13.00
CA GLU A 189 -13.26 -1.70 14.28
C GLU A 189 -13.25 -3.22 14.54
N ARG A 190 -12.91 -4.05 13.55
CA ARG A 190 -12.75 -5.51 13.75
C ARG A 190 -11.73 -5.85 14.82
N LEU A 191 -10.71 -5.01 15.01
CA LEU A 191 -9.66 -5.25 16.01
C LEU A 191 -10.03 -4.75 17.42
N ARG A 192 -11.15 -4.04 17.59
CA ARG A 192 -11.56 -3.50 18.89
C ARG A 192 -11.75 -4.64 19.89
N GLY A 193 -10.85 -4.72 20.87
CA GLY A 193 -10.89 -5.77 21.89
C GLY A 193 -10.52 -7.16 21.37
N GLN A 194 -9.92 -7.25 20.18
CA GLN A 194 -9.55 -8.50 19.50
C GLN A 194 -8.07 -8.57 19.10
N TRP A 195 -7.24 -7.68 19.63
CA TRP A 195 -5.79 -7.70 19.39
C TRP A 195 -5.16 -8.96 19.99
N GLY A 196 -4.29 -9.63 19.23
CA GLY A 196 -3.77 -10.96 19.50
C GLY A 196 -4.68 -12.11 19.05
N VAL A 197 -5.83 -11.79 18.44
CA VAL A 197 -6.80 -12.78 17.90
C VAL A 197 -7.01 -12.52 16.42
N VAL A 198 -7.67 -11.40 16.07
CA VAL A 198 -8.03 -11.11 14.66
C VAL A 198 -6.80 -10.92 13.79
N ASP A 199 -5.80 -10.18 14.26
CA ASP A 199 -4.54 -9.96 13.57
C ASP A 199 -3.74 -11.27 13.36
N VAL A 200 -3.75 -12.16 14.37
CA VAL A 200 -3.09 -13.47 14.31
C VAL A 200 -3.80 -14.40 13.33
N GLU A 201 -5.13 -14.51 13.46
CA GLU A 201 -5.95 -15.35 12.60
C GLU A 201 -5.88 -14.92 11.15
N ASP A 202 -5.94 -13.61 10.88
CA ASP A 202 -5.92 -13.09 9.52
C ASP A 202 -4.55 -13.34 8.84
N CYS A 203 -3.45 -13.10 9.55
CA CYS A 203 -2.12 -13.42 9.04
C CYS A 203 -1.95 -14.93 8.78
N ALA A 204 -2.43 -15.78 9.71
CA ALA A 204 -2.38 -17.22 9.56
C ALA A 204 -3.23 -17.70 8.37
N ALA A 205 -4.44 -17.16 8.19
CA ALA A 205 -5.33 -17.52 7.08
C ALA A 205 -4.71 -17.20 5.72
N VAL A 206 -4.06 -16.04 5.57
CA VAL A 206 -3.31 -15.71 4.34
C VAL A 206 -2.18 -16.72 4.11
N ALA A 207 -1.38 -17.00 5.14
CA ALA A 207 -0.25 -17.95 5.05
C ALA A 207 -0.70 -19.36 4.64
N GLU A 208 -1.76 -19.86 5.27
CA GLU A 208 -2.32 -21.18 5.01
C GLU A 208 -2.97 -21.27 3.62
N THR A 209 -3.61 -20.20 3.16
CA THR A 209 -4.21 -20.14 1.82
C THR A 209 -3.14 -20.19 0.75
N LEU A 210 -2.08 -19.38 0.87
CA LEU A 210 -0.95 -19.40 -0.07
C LEU A 210 -0.28 -20.78 -0.15
N ALA A 211 -0.18 -21.48 0.98
CA ALA A 211 0.32 -22.85 1.01
C ALA A 211 -0.65 -23.86 0.37
N ALA A 212 -1.95 -23.75 0.65
CA ALA A 212 -2.96 -24.67 0.14
C ALA A 212 -3.17 -24.57 -1.38
N GLU A 213 -3.05 -23.36 -1.94
CA GLU A 213 -3.19 -23.13 -3.39
C GLU A 213 -1.89 -23.39 -4.17
N GLY A 214 -0.81 -23.79 -3.49
CA GLY A 214 0.48 -24.10 -4.13
C GLY A 214 1.30 -22.88 -4.51
N THR A 215 1.07 -21.72 -3.90
CA THR A 215 1.90 -20.51 -4.09
C THR A 215 3.13 -20.54 -3.18
N ALA A 216 3.01 -21.10 -1.97
CA ALA A 216 4.06 -21.13 -0.95
C ALA A 216 4.32 -22.55 -0.43
N ASP A 217 5.56 -22.84 -0.02
CA ASP A 217 5.87 -24.08 0.68
C ASP A 217 5.35 -24.05 2.12
N ARG A 218 4.40 -24.93 2.43
CA ARG A 218 3.76 -25.06 3.75
C ARG A 218 4.76 -25.28 4.90
N ALA A 219 5.89 -25.94 4.64
CA ALA A 219 6.91 -26.23 5.64
C ALA A 219 7.92 -25.08 5.82
N ARG A 220 7.87 -24.04 4.97
CA ARG A 220 8.81 -22.92 4.97
C ARG A 220 8.09 -21.56 4.99
N LEU A 221 7.19 -21.41 5.96
CA LEU A 221 6.53 -20.15 6.26
C LEU A 221 7.18 -19.49 7.47
N ALA A 222 7.58 -18.23 7.32
CA ALA A 222 8.05 -17.37 8.39
C ALA A 222 7.08 -16.22 8.62
N ILE A 223 7.11 -15.62 9.80
CA ILE A 223 6.34 -14.40 10.12
C ILE A 223 7.26 -13.36 10.74
N ARG A 224 7.06 -12.09 10.37
CA ARG A 224 7.71 -10.94 11.01
C ARG A 224 6.78 -9.73 11.11
N GLY A 225 7.15 -8.80 11.99
CA GLY A 225 6.46 -7.54 12.21
C GLY A 225 7.26 -6.68 13.17
N GLY A 226 7.02 -5.38 13.17
CA GLY A 226 7.76 -4.44 14.02
C GLY A 226 6.97 -3.17 14.29
N SER A 227 7.20 -2.58 15.46
CA SER A 227 6.63 -1.30 15.90
C SER A 227 7.45 -0.71 17.03
#